data_AF-A0A3A8YXD5-F1
#
_entry.id   AF-A0A3A8YXD5-F1
#
_cell.length_a   1.000
_cell.length_b   1.000
_cell.length_c   1.000
_cell.angle_alpha   90.00
_cell.angle_beta   90.00
_cell.angle_gamma   90.00
#
_symmetry.space_group_name_H-M   'P 1'
#
loop_
_entity.id
_entity.type
_entity.pdbx_description
1 polymer ?
#
loop_
_entity_poly.entity_id
_entity_poly.type
_entity_poly.pdbx_seq_one_letter_code
_entity_poly.pdbx_strand_id
1 'polypeptide(L)'
;MKQYIGTKIVEAEPATLYELKEGGHYLKKHSEEWTKENARIPDLASSKREGYAVRYADGYESWSPKDVFERAYLPIEVNKNLKPDQPSVSQKMVDDFISEVHVTTLGEKTTVVRAVLVNGFEIVDASSCVSPENYSEELGKKICLERIKGKVWMLLGFLLQTGVSGVKK
;
A
#
# COMPACT_ATOMS: atom_id res chain seq x y z
N MET A 1 28.16 -0.38 5.03
CA MET A 1 26.82 -0.97 5.26
C MET A 1 26.27 -1.47 3.94
N LYS A 2 25.43 -2.51 3.93
CA LYS A 2 24.72 -2.99 2.73
C LYS A 2 23.25 -2.63 2.83
N GLN A 3 22.60 -2.39 1.70
CA GLN A 3 21.17 -2.08 1.61
C GLN A 3 20.39 -3.31 1.14
N TYR A 4 19.16 -3.46 1.63
CA TYR A 4 18.28 -4.58 1.32
C TYR A 4 16.87 -4.05 1.04
N ILE A 5 16.18 -4.63 0.06
CA ILE A 5 14.76 -4.41 -0.22
C ILE A 5 14.01 -5.70 0.12
N GLY A 6 12.84 -5.57 0.72
CA GLY A 6 12.00 -6.72 1.06
C GLY A 6 10.54 -6.34 1.17
N THR A 7 9.68 -7.32 0.96
CA THR A 7 8.21 -7.23 1.09
C THR A 7 7.76 -8.38 1.97
N LYS A 8 6.81 -8.12 2.87
CA LYS A 8 6.28 -9.09 3.83
C LYS A 8 4.81 -8.81 4.09
N ILE A 9 4.05 -9.86 4.37
CA ILE A 9 2.69 -9.75 4.91
C ILE A 9 2.81 -9.69 6.43
N VAL A 10 2.12 -8.72 7.04
CA VAL A 10 2.05 -8.53 8.48
C VAL A 10 0.62 -8.24 8.87
N GLU A 11 0.27 -8.57 10.10
CA GLU A 11 -0.95 -8.09 10.74
C GLU A 11 -0.60 -6.88 11.58
N ALA A 12 -1.45 -5.86 11.56
CA ALA A 12 -1.19 -4.66 12.33
C ALA A 12 -2.48 -4.00 12.78
N GLU A 13 -2.41 -3.36 13.94
CA GLU A 13 -3.47 -2.51 14.46
C GLU A 13 -2.89 -1.22 15.03
N PRO A 14 -3.66 -0.11 15.03
CA PRO A 14 -3.24 1.13 15.66
C PRO A 14 -2.86 0.91 17.14
N ALA A 15 -1.74 1.50 17.54
CA ALA A 15 -1.22 1.38 18.89
C ALA A 15 -0.42 2.62 19.28
N THR A 16 -0.41 2.92 20.58
CA THR A 16 0.39 4.00 21.15
C THR A 16 1.54 3.40 21.95
N LEU A 17 2.77 3.83 21.65
CA LEU A 17 3.96 3.49 22.42
C LEU A 17 4.22 4.57 23.47
N TYR A 18 4.26 4.19 24.74
CA TYR A 18 4.60 5.05 25.88
C TYR A 18 6.04 4.79 26.28
N GLU A 19 6.88 5.83 26.28
CA GLU A 19 8.23 5.76 26.85
C GLU A 19 8.16 6.14 28.32
N LEU A 20 8.71 5.32 29.21
CA LEU A 20 8.58 5.53 30.65
C LEU A 20 9.73 6.39 31.19
N LYS A 21 9.43 7.25 32.16
CA LYS A 21 10.43 8.12 32.82
C LYS A 21 11.56 7.34 33.47
N GLU A 22 11.27 6.15 34.00
CA GLU A 22 12.24 5.27 34.66
C GLU A 22 13.00 4.37 33.67
N GLY A 23 12.72 4.49 32.36
CA GLY A 23 13.27 3.65 31.31
C GLY A 23 12.33 2.51 30.91
N GLY A 24 12.55 2.00 29.69
CA GLY A 24 11.67 1.02 29.07
C GLY A 24 10.48 1.66 28.34
N HIS A 25 9.61 0.80 27.83
CA HIS A 25 8.43 1.21 27.07
C HIS A 25 7.22 0.32 27.37
N TYR A 26 6.04 0.88 27.18
CA TYR A 26 4.78 0.17 27.23
C TYR A 26 4.02 0.38 25.92
N LEU A 27 3.69 -0.71 25.24
CA LEU A 27 2.88 -0.67 24.03
C LEU A 27 1.42 -0.92 24.41
N LYS A 28 0.54 -0.03 23.98
CA LYS A 28 -0.91 -0.15 24.20
C LYS A 28 -1.62 -0.25 22.84
N LYS A 29 -2.19 -1.41 22.52
CA LYS A 29 -3.03 -1.56 21.32
C LYS A 29 -4.33 -0.80 21.53
N HIS A 30 -4.86 -0.17 20.49
CA HIS A 30 -6.09 0.63 20.60
C HIS A 30 -7.32 -0.25 20.88
N SER A 31 -7.30 -1.53 20.50
CA SER A 31 -8.34 -2.51 20.81
C SER A 31 -8.39 -2.94 22.27
N GLU A 32 -7.29 -2.80 23.01
CA GLU A 32 -7.23 -3.17 24.43
C GLU A 32 -7.92 -2.11 25.30
N GLU A 33 -8.35 -2.47 26.51
CA GLU A 33 -8.76 -1.52 27.53
C GLU A 33 -7.64 -1.29 28.56
N TRP A 34 -7.72 -0.17 29.28
CA TRP A 34 -6.86 0.02 30.45
C TRP A 34 -7.34 -0.88 31.59
N THR A 35 -6.41 -1.57 32.23
CA THR A 35 -6.61 -2.35 33.45
C THR A 35 -6.18 -1.54 34.67
N LYS A 36 -6.56 -2.00 35.87
CA LYS A 36 -6.11 -1.38 37.12
C LYS A 36 -4.58 -1.33 37.26
N GLU A 37 -3.88 -2.29 36.67
CA GLU A 37 -2.42 -2.43 36.75
C GLU A 37 -1.69 -1.45 35.84
N ASN A 38 -2.22 -1.18 34.65
CA ASN A 38 -1.57 -0.33 33.64
C ASN A 38 -2.21 1.07 33.51
N ALA A 39 -3.31 1.37 34.22
CA ALA A 39 -3.99 2.67 34.17
C ALA A 39 -3.09 3.87 34.52
N ARG A 40 -1.99 3.64 35.26
CA ARG A 40 -1.01 4.69 35.62
C ARG A 40 0.07 4.93 34.57
N ILE A 41 0.17 4.08 33.54
CA ILE A 41 1.22 4.20 32.51
C ILE A 41 1.23 5.60 31.86
N PRO A 42 0.09 6.24 31.52
CA PRO A 42 0.10 7.58 30.96
C PRO A 42 0.80 8.62 31.86
N ASP A 43 0.65 8.53 33.19
CA ASP A 43 1.28 9.45 34.14
C ASP A 43 2.79 9.19 34.30
N LEU A 44 3.19 7.92 34.15
CA LEU A 44 4.57 7.44 34.23
C LEU A 44 5.36 7.68 32.93
N ALA A 45 4.68 8.01 31.84
CA ALA A 45 5.29 8.24 30.54
C ALA A 45 6.02 9.59 30.47
N SER A 46 7.21 9.61 29.88
CA SER A 46 7.93 10.81 29.48
C SER A 46 7.47 11.30 28.11
N SER A 47 7.09 10.38 27.22
CA SER A 47 6.60 10.66 25.88
C SER A 47 5.61 9.58 25.42
N LYS A 48 4.83 9.89 24.40
CA LYS A 48 4.00 8.91 23.70
C LYS A 48 4.06 9.13 22.20
N ARG A 49 4.01 8.04 21.42
CA ARG A 49 4.07 8.06 19.96
C ARG A 49 3.00 7.18 19.36
N GLU A 50 2.31 7.70 18.35
CA GLU A 50 1.34 6.95 17.56
C GLU A 50 2.03 6.05 16.55
N GLY A 51 1.46 4.86 16.34
CA GLY A 51 1.96 3.90 15.39
C GLY A 51 1.10 2.67 15.32
N TYR A 52 1.74 1.55 15.00
CA TYR A 52 1.07 0.28 14.83
C TYR A 52 1.79 -0.80 15.62
N ALA A 53 1.03 -1.60 16.35
CA ALA A 53 1.50 -2.90 16.82
C ALA A 53 1.48 -3.84 15.63
N VAL A 54 2.60 -4.47 15.32
CA VAL A 54 2.81 -5.30 14.12
C VAL A 54 3.16 -6.70 14.54
N ARG A 55 2.41 -7.69 14.05
CA ARG A 55 2.65 -9.12 14.23
C ARG A 55 3.05 -9.78 12.92
N TYR A 56 4.09 -10.59 12.99
CA TYR A 56 4.66 -11.33 11.87
C TYR A 56 4.14 -12.77 11.86
N ALA A 57 4.28 -13.44 10.71
CA ALA A 57 3.82 -14.82 10.54
C ALA A 57 4.51 -15.84 11.47
N ASP A 58 5.72 -15.54 11.93
CA ASP A 58 6.46 -16.36 12.90
C ASP A 58 6.08 -16.06 14.37
N GLY A 59 5.11 -15.16 14.60
CA GLY A 59 4.68 -14.72 15.92
C GLY A 59 5.54 -13.61 16.53
N TYR A 60 6.59 -13.14 15.85
CA TYR A 60 7.33 -11.97 16.31
C TYR A 60 6.39 -10.75 16.36
N GLU A 61 6.47 -9.97 17.43
CA GLU A 61 5.73 -8.71 17.58
C GLU A 61 6.69 -7.53 17.65
N SER A 62 6.30 -6.42 17.06
CA SER A 62 7.05 -5.16 17.08
C SER A 62 6.11 -3.97 17.08
N TRP A 63 6.66 -2.76 17.25
CA TRP A 63 5.94 -1.53 17.00
C TRP A 63 6.60 -0.73 15.87
N SER A 64 5.78 -0.16 14.99
CA SER A 64 6.23 0.73 13.91
C SER A 64 5.64 2.12 14.10
N PRO A 65 6.44 3.21 13.98
CA PRO A 65 5.92 4.56 13.92
C PRO A 65 4.87 4.71 12.81
N LYS A 66 3.85 5.54 13.05
CA LYS A 66 2.71 5.72 12.14
C LYS A 66 3.14 5.99 10.69
N ASP A 67 3.89 7.06 10.47
CA ASP A 67 4.30 7.47 9.11
C ASP A 67 5.23 6.45 8.43
N VAL A 68 5.98 5.67 9.22
CA VAL A 68 6.82 4.59 8.70
C VAL A 68 5.96 3.43 8.23
N PHE A 69 4.93 3.08 9.00
CA PHE A 69 4.01 2.00 8.67
C PHE A 69 3.15 2.36 7.45
N GLU A 70 2.47 3.51 7.50
CA GLU A 70 1.55 3.94 6.43
C GLU A 70 2.25 4.12 5.08
N ARG A 71 3.53 4.49 5.06
CA ARG A 71 4.34 4.56 3.83
C ARG A 71 4.77 3.20 3.30
N ALA A 72 4.94 2.20 4.17
CA ALA A 72 5.55 0.91 3.82
C ALA A 72 4.53 -0.19 3.52
N TYR A 73 3.31 -0.09 4.06
CA TYR A 73 2.32 -1.17 3.99
C TYR A 73 1.07 -0.71 3.25
N LEU A 74 0.72 -1.46 2.19
CA LEU A 74 -0.55 -1.36 1.51
C LEU A 74 -1.56 -2.31 2.19
N PRO A 75 -2.73 -1.83 2.65
CA PRO A 75 -3.77 -2.70 3.17
C PRO A 75 -4.23 -3.69 2.09
N ILE A 76 -4.27 -4.98 2.43
CA ILE A 76 -4.80 -6.01 1.54
C ILE A 76 -6.27 -6.21 1.88
N GLU A 77 -7.15 -6.00 0.91
CA GLU A 77 -8.55 -6.38 1.04
C GLU A 77 -8.72 -7.86 0.68
N VAL A 78 -9.17 -8.68 1.64
CA VAL A 78 -9.57 -10.06 1.33
C VAL A 78 -10.79 -10.01 0.42
N ASN A 79 -10.66 -10.53 -0.80
CA ASN A 79 -11.77 -10.59 -1.74
C ASN A 79 -12.79 -11.61 -1.24
N LYS A 80 -13.90 -11.11 -0.69
CA LYS A 80 -15.01 -11.93 -0.15
C LYS A 80 -15.68 -12.84 -1.18
N ASN A 81 -15.45 -12.59 -2.48
CA ASN A 81 -16.00 -13.38 -3.59
C ASN A 81 -15.05 -14.48 -4.08
N LEU A 82 -13.82 -14.53 -3.56
CA LEU A 82 -12.86 -15.61 -3.83
C LEU A 82 -12.80 -16.56 -2.62
N LYS A 83 -12.40 -17.82 -2.85
CA LYS A 83 -12.31 -18.84 -1.79
C LYS A 83 -11.55 -18.27 -0.58
N PRO A 84 -12.08 -18.45 0.65
CA PRO A 84 -11.55 -17.76 1.81
C PRO A 84 -10.17 -18.33 2.13
N ASP A 85 -9.34 -17.56 2.83
CA ASP A 85 -8.06 -17.93 3.46
C ASP A 85 -6.80 -17.46 2.74
N GLN A 86 -6.86 -16.87 1.54
CA GLN A 86 -5.67 -16.37 0.84
C GLN A 86 -5.83 -14.92 0.34
N PRO A 87 -4.77 -14.09 0.44
CA PRO A 87 -4.80 -12.72 -0.03
C PRO A 87 -4.89 -12.66 -1.57
N SER A 88 -5.58 -11.65 -2.10
CA SER A 88 -5.73 -11.44 -3.53
C SER A 88 -5.73 -9.96 -3.87
N VAL A 89 -5.20 -9.58 -5.03
CA VAL A 89 -5.38 -8.23 -5.58
C VAL A 89 -6.82 -8.07 -6.06
N SER A 90 -7.49 -7.00 -5.64
CA SER A 90 -8.84 -6.66 -6.11
C SER A 90 -8.81 -5.54 -7.16
N GLN A 91 -9.89 -5.39 -7.92
CA GLN A 91 -10.05 -4.27 -8.84
C GLN A 91 -10.01 -2.92 -8.11
N LYS A 92 -10.60 -2.86 -6.91
CA LYS A 92 -10.54 -1.68 -6.05
C LYS A 92 -9.11 -1.32 -5.69
N MET A 93 -8.28 -2.29 -5.31
CA MET A 93 -6.85 -2.04 -5.05
C MET A 93 -6.15 -1.48 -6.28
N VAL A 94 -6.42 -2.00 -7.48
CA VAL A 94 -5.83 -1.48 -8.72
C VAL A 94 -6.27 -0.05 -9.02
N ASP A 95 -7.56 0.22 -8.88
CA ASP A 95 -8.13 1.53 -9.16
C ASP A 95 -7.63 2.58 -8.17
N ASP A 96 -7.61 2.26 -6.87
CA ASP A 96 -7.14 3.16 -5.82
C ASP A 96 -5.61 3.37 -5.84
N PHE A 97 -4.85 2.45 -6.45
CA PHE A 97 -3.40 2.58 -6.55
C PHE A 97 -2.96 3.58 -7.63
N ILE A 98 -3.88 4.01 -8.51
CA ILE A 98 -3.63 5.08 -9.48
C ILE A 98 -4.03 6.41 -8.82
N SER A 99 -3.05 7.26 -8.52
CA SER A 99 -3.28 8.54 -7.85
C SER A 99 -3.63 9.66 -8.83
N GLU A 100 -3.00 9.69 -9.99
CA GLU A 100 -3.20 10.75 -10.99
C GLU A 100 -3.21 10.19 -12.40
N VAL A 101 -3.98 10.83 -13.29
CA VAL A 101 -4.03 10.52 -14.71
C VAL A 101 -3.89 11.79 -15.51
N HIS A 102 -2.84 11.86 -16.32
CA HIS A 102 -2.55 12.95 -17.23
C HIS A 102 -2.74 12.46 -18.66
N VAL A 103 -3.43 13.25 -19.48
CA VAL A 103 -3.73 12.92 -20.87
C VAL A 103 -3.23 14.04 -21.76
N THR A 104 -2.61 13.68 -22.87
CA THR A 104 -2.19 14.63 -23.89
C THR A 104 -2.33 14.01 -25.27
N THR A 105 -2.53 14.87 -26.27
CA THR A 105 -2.50 14.47 -27.67
C THR A 105 -1.11 14.77 -28.24
N LEU A 106 -0.43 13.75 -28.76
CA LEU A 106 0.82 13.88 -29.49
C LEU A 106 0.56 13.89 -31.00
N GLY A 107 0.94 14.98 -31.66
CA GLY A 107 0.56 15.24 -33.05
C GLY A 107 -0.95 15.43 -33.17
N GLU A 108 -1.57 14.82 -34.19
CA GLU A 108 -2.99 15.02 -34.50
C GLU A 108 -3.90 13.87 -34.05
N LYS A 109 -3.31 12.70 -33.73
CA LYS A 109 -4.09 11.45 -33.67
C LYS A 109 -3.60 10.41 -32.65
N THR A 110 -2.71 10.79 -31.76
CA THR A 110 -2.14 9.90 -30.74
C THR A 110 -2.48 10.41 -29.35
N THR A 111 -3.32 9.68 -28.62
CA THR A 111 -3.53 9.93 -27.19
C THR A 111 -2.39 9.28 -26.41
N VAL A 112 -1.73 10.05 -25.55
CA VAL A 112 -0.77 9.57 -24.57
C VAL A 112 -1.37 9.75 -23.18
N VAL A 113 -1.35 8.70 -22.37
CA VAL A 113 -1.79 8.72 -20.98
C VAL A 113 -0.63 8.39 -20.07
N ARG A 114 -0.37 9.25 -19.09
CA ARG A 114 0.56 9.03 -17.98
C ARG A 114 -0.26 8.85 -16.71
N ALA A 115 -0.13 7.69 -16.08
CA ALA A 115 -0.65 7.43 -14.75
C ALA A 115 0.46 7.52 -13.72
N VAL A 116 0.23 8.26 -12.63
CA VAL A 116 1.07 8.24 -11.43
C VAL A 116 0.43 7.30 -10.43
N LEU A 117 1.21 6.39 -9.85
CA LEU A 117 0.77 5.47 -8.81
C LEU A 117 0.98 6.08 -7.42
N VAL A 118 0.30 5.58 -6.40
CA VAL A 118 0.39 6.10 -5.02
C VAL A 118 1.80 6.13 -4.44
N ASN A 119 2.71 5.30 -4.95
CA ASN A 119 4.13 5.28 -4.55
C ASN A 119 5.03 6.19 -5.42
N GLY A 120 4.45 6.98 -6.32
CA GLY A 120 5.15 7.87 -7.25
C GLY A 120 5.67 7.19 -8.52
N PHE A 121 5.47 5.87 -8.70
CA PHE A 121 5.86 5.19 -9.94
C PHE A 121 4.96 5.64 -11.09
N GLU A 122 5.52 5.79 -12.29
CA GLU A 122 4.79 6.27 -13.45
C GLU A 122 4.63 5.19 -14.51
N ILE A 123 3.42 5.08 -15.06
CA ILE A 123 3.13 4.22 -16.20
C ILE A 123 2.62 5.10 -17.32
N VAL A 124 3.33 5.07 -18.45
CA VAL A 124 2.91 5.73 -19.69
C VAL A 124 2.39 4.69 -20.67
N ASP A 125 1.32 5.04 -21.37
CA ASP A 125 0.75 4.26 -22.46
C ASP A 125 0.20 5.18 -23.54
N ALA A 126 0.15 4.71 -24.79
CA ALA A 126 -0.28 5.53 -25.92
C ALA A 126 -1.17 4.75 -26.90
N SER A 127 -2.13 5.42 -27.50
CA SER A 127 -3.04 4.89 -28.50
C SER A 127 -3.13 5.85 -29.69
N SER A 128 -2.74 5.37 -30.87
CA SER A 128 -2.79 6.12 -32.12
C SER A 128 -3.87 5.53 -33.03
N CYS A 129 -4.69 6.38 -33.64
CA CYS A 129 -5.59 5.94 -34.71
C CYS A 129 -4.96 6.19 -36.10
N VAL A 130 -5.55 5.56 -37.13
CA VAL A 130 -5.03 5.63 -38.50
C VAL A 130 -5.27 6.99 -39.14
N SER A 131 -6.44 7.60 -38.92
CA SER A 131 -6.81 8.89 -39.52
C SER A 131 -7.16 9.93 -38.44
N PRO A 132 -6.68 11.19 -38.55
CA PRO A 132 -7.02 12.28 -37.63
C PRO A 132 -8.52 12.56 -37.54
N GLU A 133 -9.27 12.38 -38.63
CA GLU A 133 -10.71 12.61 -38.68
C GLU A 133 -11.49 11.67 -37.76
N ASN A 134 -10.93 10.49 -37.48
CA ASN A 134 -11.49 9.49 -36.57
C ASN A 134 -10.88 9.57 -35.16
N TYR A 135 -10.10 10.61 -34.87
CA TYR A 135 -9.45 10.76 -33.58
C TYR A 135 -10.47 11.06 -32.47
N SER A 136 -10.32 10.36 -31.34
CA SER A 136 -11.06 10.61 -30.12
C SER A 136 -10.11 10.46 -28.92
N GLU A 137 -9.81 11.58 -28.26
CA GLU A 137 -8.96 11.58 -27.06
C GLU A 137 -9.58 10.71 -25.97
N GLU A 138 -10.91 10.77 -25.81
CA GLU A 138 -11.66 9.98 -24.84
C GLU A 138 -11.53 8.47 -25.07
N LEU A 139 -11.69 8.01 -26.33
CA LEU A 139 -11.52 6.60 -26.67
C LEU A 139 -10.07 6.15 -26.45
N GLY A 140 -9.11 6.94 -26.91
CA GLY A 140 -7.69 6.67 -26.70
C GLY A 140 -7.33 6.60 -25.20
N LYS A 141 -7.89 7.52 -24.39
CA LYS A 141 -7.72 7.55 -22.94
C LYS A 141 -8.28 6.28 -22.30
N LYS A 142 -9.49 5.86 -22.67
CA LYS A 142 -10.13 4.64 -22.14
C LYS A 142 -9.28 3.40 -22.41
N ILE A 143 -8.81 3.24 -23.65
CA ILE A 143 -7.95 2.12 -24.06
C ILE A 143 -6.63 2.13 -23.27
N CYS A 144 -5.98 3.29 -23.15
CA CYS A 144 -4.73 3.39 -22.41
C CYS A 144 -4.93 3.10 -20.91
N LEU A 145 -5.99 3.63 -20.30
CA LEU A 145 -6.30 3.37 -18.90
C LEU A 145 -6.59 1.90 -18.62
N GLU A 146 -7.29 1.20 -19.51
CA GLU A 146 -7.51 -0.25 -19.36
C GLU A 146 -6.17 -1.02 -19.36
N ARG A 147 -5.27 -0.71 -20.30
CA ARG A 147 -3.93 -1.34 -20.35
C ARG A 147 -3.07 -0.96 -19.15
N ILE A 148 -3.13 0.28 -18.69
CA ILE A 148 -2.44 0.74 -17.47
C ILE A 148 -2.94 -0.03 -16.26
N LYS A 149 -4.27 -0.15 -16.07
CA LYS A 149 -4.84 -0.96 -14.98
C LYS A 149 -4.36 -2.41 -15.02
N GLY A 150 -4.25 -2.99 -16.21
CA GLY A 150 -3.64 -4.32 -16.38
C GLY A 150 -2.19 -4.39 -15.91
N LYS A 151 -1.37 -3.37 -16.20
CA LYS A 151 0.02 -3.27 -15.70
C LYS A 151 0.06 -3.11 -14.17
N VAL A 152 -0.80 -2.26 -13.61
CA VAL A 152 -0.90 -2.09 -12.14
C VAL A 152 -1.30 -3.39 -11.47
N TRP A 153 -2.27 -4.11 -12.02
CA TRP A 153 -2.67 -5.42 -11.53
C TRP A 153 -1.49 -6.40 -11.49
N MET A 154 -0.72 -6.49 -12.58
CA MET A 154 0.47 -7.33 -12.66
C MET A 154 1.51 -6.95 -11.58
N LEU A 155 1.76 -5.66 -11.37
CA LEU A 155 2.72 -5.17 -10.38
C LEU A 155 2.27 -5.45 -8.94
N LEU A 156 1.00 -5.20 -8.62
CA LEU A 156 0.43 -5.55 -7.31
C LEU A 156 0.44 -7.06 -7.07
N GLY A 157 0.20 -7.85 -8.12
CA GLY A 157 0.30 -9.31 -8.07
C GLY A 157 1.72 -9.79 -7.78
N PHE A 158 2.72 -9.21 -8.44
CA PHE A 158 4.13 -9.46 -8.16
C PHE A 158 4.52 -9.08 -6.71
N LEU A 159 4.07 -7.91 -6.25
CA LEU A 159 4.32 -7.45 -4.88
C LEU A 159 3.72 -8.41 -3.85
N LEU A 160 2.47 -8.82 -4.06
CA LEU A 160 1.77 -9.76 -3.19
C LEU A 160 2.46 -11.13 -3.18
N GLN A 161 2.79 -11.68 -4.35
CA GLN A 161 3.50 -12.95 -4.46
C GLN A 161 4.84 -12.91 -3.72
N THR A 162 5.56 -11.79 -3.81
CA THR A 162 6.81 -11.58 -3.07
C THR A 162 6.57 -11.55 -1.57
N GLY A 163 5.50 -10.88 -1.10
CA GLY A 163 5.12 -10.88 0.31
C GLY A 163 4.72 -12.26 0.85
N VAL A 164 4.08 -13.09 0.03
CA VAL A 164 3.66 -14.46 0.41
C VAL A 164 4.84 -15.43 0.40
N SER A 165 5.68 -15.40 -0.63
CA SER A 165 6.69 -16.45 -0.88
C SER A 165 8.14 -16.03 -0.61
N GLY A 166 8.39 -14.75 -0.37
CA GLY A 166 9.73 -14.18 -0.32
C GLY A 166 10.47 -14.24 -1.66
N VAL A 167 11.77 -13.91 -1.64
CA VAL A 167 12.67 -14.02 -2.79
C VAL A 167 13.59 -15.23 -2.58
N LYS A 168 13.34 -16.32 -3.30
CA LYS A 168 14.16 -17.55 -3.25
C LYS A 168 15.21 -17.50 -4.36
N LYS A 169 16.43 -17.95 -4.07
CA LYS A 169 17.52 -18.13 -5.04
C LYS A 169 17.80 -19.61 -5.25
#